data_AF-A0A536T0U7-F1
#
_entry.id   AF-A0A536T0U7-F1
#
_cell.length_a   1.000
_cell.length_b   1.000
_cell.length_c   1.000
_cell.angle_alpha   90.00
_cell.angle_beta   90.00
_cell.angle_gamma   90.00
#
_symmetry.space_group_name_H-M   'P 1'
#
loop_
_entity.id
_entity.type
_entity.pdbx_description
1 polymer ?
#
loop_
_entity_poly.entity_id
_entity_poly.type
_entity_poly.pdbx_seq_one_letter_code
_entity_poly.pdbx_strand_id
1 'polypeptide(L)'
;MLIELLTSNRELLIERCRAKVAKRFPPGAIPAIVDHGVPLFLNQLAATLRNERLTRARPSSLAEPALMSSDIGRAAALHGVELLRLGYSIDQVVHHYGDVCQGLADLAVEHHVEITPDQFRTLNRCLDEAIADAVAAFSHNRETAISQEAEVLHHRLGLLAEKERRLITVAIQTFSAIKTGNIGLTGATGTALVNALYELRDVVDQALPECRLASGMTTLPPRPAVDEA
;
A
#
# COMPACT_ATOMS: atom_id res chain seq x y z
N MET A 1 -11.29 10.59 35.51
CA MET A 1 -9.87 10.94 35.25
C MET A 1 -9.49 10.70 33.79
N LEU A 2 -8.91 9.56 33.36
CA LEU A 2 -8.47 9.42 31.94
C LEU A 2 -9.62 9.60 30.92
N ILE A 3 -10.78 9.01 31.20
CA ILE A 3 -11.93 9.17 30.32
C ILE A 3 -12.42 10.63 30.22
N GLU A 4 -12.42 11.36 31.33
CA GLU A 4 -12.83 12.77 31.36
C GLU A 4 -11.82 13.63 30.60
N LEU A 5 -10.52 13.31 30.71
CA LEU A 5 -9.45 13.96 29.96
C LEU A 5 -9.64 13.75 28.46
N LEU A 6 -9.91 12.51 28.03
CA LEU A 6 -10.18 12.15 26.63
C LEU A 6 -11.43 12.86 26.08
N THR A 7 -12.54 12.84 26.82
CA THR A 7 -13.80 13.43 26.34
C THR A 7 -13.78 14.95 26.31
N SER A 8 -13.12 15.58 27.29
CA SER A 8 -13.08 17.05 27.41
C SER A 8 -12.07 17.69 26.46
N ASN A 9 -11.04 16.95 26.05
CA ASN A 9 -9.95 17.47 25.21
C ASN A 9 -9.84 16.76 23.84
N ARG A 10 -10.92 16.13 23.38
CA ARG A 10 -10.93 15.33 22.16
C ARG A 10 -10.42 16.11 20.95
N GLU A 11 -10.99 17.28 20.68
CA GLU A 11 -10.62 18.10 19.52
C GLU A 11 -9.17 18.57 19.59
N LEU A 12 -8.72 19.00 20.78
CA LEU A 12 -7.34 19.40 21.02
C LEU A 12 -6.36 18.24 20.77
N LEU A 13 -6.71 17.03 21.20
CA LEU A 13 -5.90 15.83 20.97
C LEU A 13 -5.81 15.49 19.47
N ILE A 14 -6.92 15.60 18.74
CA ILE A 14 -6.96 15.39 17.29
C ILE A 14 -6.07 16.41 16.58
N GLU A 15 -6.17 17.68 16.94
CA GLU A 15 -5.36 18.76 16.37
C GLU A 15 -3.86 18.54 16.64
N ARG A 16 -3.49 18.16 17.86
CA ARG A 16 -2.10 17.84 18.22
C ARG A 16 -1.56 16.65 17.41
N CYS A 17 -2.36 15.60 17.25
CA CYS A 17 -1.97 14.45 16.41
C CYS A 17 -1.77 14.89 14.96
N ARG A 18 -2.71 15.65 14.38
CA ARG A 18 -2.57 16.19 13.01
C ARG A 18 -1.31 17.04 12.86
N ALA A 19 -1.00 17.90 13.83
CA ALA A 19 0.20 18.74 13.80
C ALA A 19 1.50 17.92 13.87
N LYS A 20 1.54 16.84 14.67
CA LYS A 20 2.68 15.91 14.72
C LYS A 20 2.85 15.16 13.41
N VAL A 21 1.77 14.68 12.82
CA VAL A 21 1.74 14.01 11.51
C VAL A 21 2.25 14.93 10.41
N ALA A 22 1.74 16.17 10.33
CA ALA A 22 2.14 17.15 9.32
C ALA A 22 3.65 17.45 9.32
N LYS A 23 4.29 17.48 10.50
CA LYS A 23 5.74 17.70 10.63
C LYS A 23 6.60 16.57 10.05
N ARG A 24 6.03 15.38 9.84
CA ARG A 24 6.75 14.23 9.27
C ARG A 24 6.71 14.20 7.74
N PHE A 25 5.93 15.06 7.12
CA PHE A 25 5.86 15.15 5.67
C PHE A 25 6.89 16.16 5.14
N PRO A 26 7.57 15.84 4.02
CA PRO A 26 8.45 16.81 3.39
C PRO A 26 7.65 18.04 2.92
N PRO A 27 8.28 19.23 2.88
CA PRO A 27 7.61 20.45 2.42
C PRO A 27 7.01 20.27 1.02
N GLY A 28 5.71 20.47 0.88
CA GLY A 28 4.98 20.35 -0.40
C GLY A 28 4.29 19.00 -0.65
N ALA A 29 4.54 17.98 0.17
CA ALA A 29 3.85 16.69 0.12
C ALA A 29 2.84 16.56 1.27
N ILE A 30 1.85 17.46 1.34
CA ILE A 30 0.76 17.33 2.31
C ILE A 30 -0.19 16.26 1.76
N PRO A 31 -0.28 15.05 2.35
CA PRO A 31 -1.26 14.08 1.90
C PRO A 31 -2.66 14.60 2.21
N ALA A 32 -3.69 14.07 1.53
CA ALA A 32 -5.05 14.29 1.98
C ALA A 32 -5.16 13.80 3.42
N ILE A 33 -5.62 14.68 4.32
CA ILE A 33 -5.69 14.38 5.75
C ILE A 33 -6.76 13.32 5.97
N VAL A 34 -6.40 12.22 6.64
CA VAL A 34 -7.42 11.27 7.10
C VAL A 34 -8.15 11.85 8.30
N ASP A 35 -9.34 12.37 8.06
CA ASP A 35 -10.15 13.01 9.11
C ASP A 35 -10.82 12.04 10.09
N HIS A 36 -10.69 10.73 9.89
CA HIS A 36 -11.55 9.76 10.58
C HIS A 36 -10.81 8.73 11.44
N GLY A 37 -9.52 8.47 11.21
CA GLY A 37 -8.78 7.41 11.91
C GLY A 37 -8.61 7.64 13.41
N VAL A 38 -7.82 8.68 13.78
CA VAL A 38 -7.62 9.06 15.19
C VAL A 38 -8.94 9.45 15.86
N PRO A 39 -9.83 10.26 15.24
CA PRO A 39 -11.10 10.62 15.85
C PRO A 39 -12.01 9.44 16.18
N LEU A 40 -12.01 8.38 15.36
CA LEU A 40 -12.76 7.15 15.61
C LEU A 40 -12.09 6.31 16.71
N PHE A 41 -10.77 6.15 16.66
CA PHE A 41 -10.01 5.45 17.70
C PHE A 41 -10.25 6.05 19.08
N LEU A 42 -10.21 7.38 19.22
CA LEU A 42 -10.47 8.07 20.49
C LEU A 42 -11.89 7.79 21.02
N ASN A 43 -12.88 7.71 20.14
CA ASN A 43 -14.26 7.37 20.52
C ASN A 43 -14.36 5.93 21.04
N GLN A 44 -13.70 5.00 20.35
CA GLN A 44 -13.69 3.59 20.73
C GLN A 44 -12.92 3.37 22.05
N LEU A 45 -11.78 4.04 22.22
CA LEU A 45 -11.01 4.03 23.47
C LEU A 45 -11.85 4.56 24.63
N ALA A 46 -12.55 5.67 24.45
CA ALA A 46 -13.44 6.22 25.47
C ALA A 46 -14.56 5.22 25.84
N ALA A 47 -15.14 4.53 24.86
CA ALA A 47 -16.15 3.50 25.09
C ALA A 47 -15.59 2.29 25.88
N THR A 48 -14.40 1.80 25.50
CA THR A 48 -13.71 0.71 26.21
C THR A 48 -13.42 1.07 27.66
N LEU A 49 -12.89 2.27 27.92
CA LEU A 49 -12.64 2.77 29.27
C LEU A 49 -13.93 2.92 30.11
N ARG A 50 -15.08 3.29 29.50
CA ARG A 50 -16.39 3.29 30.20
C ARG A 50 -16.79 1.89 30.63
N ASN A 51 -16.72 0.95 29.70
CA ASN A 51 -17.18 -0.42 29.93
C ASN A 51 -16.35 -1.12 31.00
N GLU A 52 -15.02 -0.97 30.99
CA GLU A 52 -14.16 -1.56 32.01
C GLU A 52 -14.44 -0.99 33.41
N ARG A 53 -14.71 0.31 33.52
CA ARG A 53 -15.11 0.94 34.78
C ARG A 53 -16.43 0.37 35.31
N LEU A 54 -17.41 0.12 34.42
CA LEU A 54 -18.71 -0.44 34.78
C LEU A 54 -18.61 -1.93 35.17
N THR A 55 -17.82 -2.71 34.44
CA THR A 55 -17.61 -4.14 34.72
C THR A 55 -16.90 -4.35 36.05
N ARG A 56 -15.94 -3.49 36.42
CA ARG A 56 -15.25 -3.54 37.72
C ARG A 56 -16.17 -3.22 38.90
N ALA A 57 -17.27 -2.51 38.66
CA ALA A 57 -18.27 -2.19 39.69
C ALA A 57 -19.29 -3.33 39.92
N ARG A 58 -19.27 -4.40 39.11
CA ARG A 58 -20.13 -5.58 39.29
C ARG A 58 -19.32 -6.75 39.88
N PRO A 59 -19.86 -7.50 40.86
CA PRO A 59 -19.22 -8.74 41.31
C PRO A 59 -19.21 -9.74 40.15
N SER A 60 -18.03 -10.31 39.89
CA SER A 60 -17.73 -11.15 38.73
C SER A 60 -18.64 -12.37 38.67
N SER A 61 -19.52 -12.45 37.68
CA SER A 61 -20.11 -13.73 37.27
C SER A 61 -20.56 -13.81 35.82
N LEU A 62 -20.55 -12.72 35.04
CA LEU A 62 -20.96 -12.75 33.62
C LEU A 62 -20.21 -11.70 32.77
N ALA A 63 -18.88 -11.60 32.90
CA ALA A 63 -18.11 -10.72 32.04
C ALA A 63 -17.75 -11.49 30.75
N GLU A 64 -18.56 -11.33 29.70
CA GLU A 64 -18.14 -11.71 28.35
C GLU A 64 -16.87 -10.92 27.99
N PRO A 65 -15.73 -11.58 27.73
CA PRO A 65 -14.57 -10.90 27.21
C PRO A 65 -14.80 -10.60 25.71
N ALA A 66 -14.23 -9.48 25.23
CA ALA A 66 -13.69 -9.37 23.87
C ALA A 66 -14.57 -8.88 22.68
N LEU A 67 -15.83 -8.47 22.83
CA LEU A 67 -16.58 -7.94 21.66
C LEU A 67 -16.13 -6.53 21.19
N MET A 68 -15.71 -5.63 22.10
CA MET A 68 -15.33 -4.25 21.75
C MET A 68 -13.87 -4.10 21.25
N SER A 69 -13.00 -5.05 21.59
CA SER A 69 -11.63 -5.13 21.05
C SER A 69 -11.68 -5.28 19.52
N SER A 70 -12.55 -6.16 19.05
CA SER A 70 -12.76 -6.43 17.61
C SER A 70 -13.15 -5.19 16.79
N ASP A 71 -13.86 -4.21 17.38
CA ASP A 71 -14.26 -3.00 16.66
C ASP A 71 -13.11 -2.02 16.46
N ILE A 72 -12.21 -1.90 17.45
CA ILE A 72 -10.98 -1.09 17.34
C ILE A 72 -10.11 -1.66 16.23
N GLY A 73 -9.86 -2.96 16.28
CA GLY A 73 -9.06 -3.67 15.29
C GLY A 73 -9.59 -3.50 13.87
N ARG A 74 -10.89 -3.75 13.66
CA ARG A 74 -11.54 -3.60 12.35
C ARG A 74 -11.47 -2.16 11.81
N ALA A 75 -11.74 -1.16 12.65
CA ALA A 75 -11.64 0.24 12.26
C ALA A 75 -10.19 0.62 11.90
N ALA A 76 -9.23 0.14 12.68
CA ALA A 76 -7.81 0.38 12.45
C ALA A 76 -7.30 -0.28 11.17
N ALA A 77 -7.78 -1.49 10.85
CA ALA A 77 -7.51 -2.18 9.59
C ALA A 77 -7.98 -1.35 8.38
N LEU A 78 -9.23 -0.86 8.40
CA LEU A 78 -9.75 0.02 7.33
C LEU A 78 -8.92 1.30 7.20
N HIS A 79 -8.53 1.88 8.33
CA HIS A 79 -7.68 3.07 8.34
C HIS A 79 -6.28 2.78 7.77
N GLY A 80 -5.68 1.63 8.08
CA GLY A 80 -4.40 1.20 7.50
C GLY A 80 -4.45 1.09 5.97
N VAL A 81 -5.55 0.57 5.41
CA VAL A 81 -5.75 0.53 3.95
C VAL A 81 -5.86 1.94 3.36
N GLU A 82 -6.55 2.85 4.04
CA GLU A 82 -6.68 4.23 3.57
C GLU A 82 -5.35 4.97 3.59
N LEU A 83 -4.54 4.80 4.65
CA LEU A 83 -3.21 5.39 4.74
C LEU A 83 -2.30 4.90 3.60
N LEU A 84 -2.39 3.61 3.22
CA LEU A 84 -1.69 3.09 2.05
C LEU A 84 -2.09 3.82 0.76
N ARG A 85 -3.39 4.03 0.53
CA ARG A 85 -3.90 4.74 -0.65
C ARG A 85 -3.41 6.18 -0.74
N LEU A 86 -3.21 6.81 0.42
CA LEU A 86 -2.71 8.17 0.55
C LEU A 86 -1.18 8.29 0.47
N GLY A 87 -0.48 7.17 0.25
CA GLY A 87 0.97 7.15 0.08
C GLY A 87 1.76 7.23 1.40
N TYR A 88 1.14 6.95 2.54
CA TYR A 88 1.86 6.86 3.81
C TYR A 88 2.82 5.67 3.80
N SER A 89 3.95 5.81 4.49
CA SER A 89 4.83 4.69 4.79
C SER A 89 4.33 3.89 5.99
N ILE A 90 4.74 2.63 6.10
CA ILE A 90 4.43 1.77 7.25
C ILE A 90 4.91 2.39 8.58
N ASP A 91 6.06 3.06 8.57
CA ASP A 91 6.60 3.78 9.72
C ASP A 91 5.68 4.92 10.15
N GLN A 92 5.14 5.68 9.18
CA GLN A 92 4.20 6.74 9.46
C GLN A 92 2.88 6.21 10.04
N VAL A 93 2.40 5.03 9.63
CA VAL A 93 1.22 4.38 10.21
C VAL A 93 1.42 4.10 11.70
N VAL A 94 2.57 3.54 12.08
CA VAL A 94 2.89 3.25 13.49
C VAL A 94 2.96 4.54 14.31
N HIS A 95 3.69 5.54 13.80
CA HIS A 95 3.81 6.84 14.46
C HIS A 95 2.46 7.57 14.58
N HIS A 96 1.53 7.37 13.65
CA HIS A 96 0.20 7.97 13.67
C HIS A 96 -0.61 7.55 14.89
N TYR A 97 -0.52 6.27 15.30
CA TYR A 97 -1.14 5.80 16.54
C TYR A 97 -0.28 6.13 17.76
N GLY A 98 1.05 6.14 17.64
CA GLY A 98 1.96 6.57 18.70
C GLY A 98 1.72 8.01 19.17
N ASP A 99 1.33 8.89 18.24
CA ASP A 99 0.97 10.29 18.54
C ASP A 99 -0.20 10.42 19.52
N VAL A 100 -1.11 9.45 19.52
CA VAL A 100 -2.25 9.45 20.45
C VAL A 100 -1.77 9.24 21.88
N CYS A 101 -0.86 8.27 22.09
CA CYS A 101 -0.28 8.01 23.41
C CYS A 101 0.50 9.23 23.92
N GLN A 102 1.36 9.79 23.06
CA GLN A 102 2.16 10.95 23.42
C GLN A 102 1.29 12.19 23.69
N GLY A 103 0.31 12.47 22.82
CA GLY A 103 -0.59 13.62 23.00
C GLY A 103 -1.44 13.51 24.26
N LEU A 104 -1.82 12.29 24.64
CA LEU A 104 -2.56 12.04 25.88
C LEU A 104 -1.68 12.20 27.12
N ALA A 105 -0.42 11.74 27.06
CA ALA A 105 0.55 11.96 28.12
C ALA A 105 0.85 13.46 28.31
N ASP A 106 1.07 14.19 27.21
CA ASP A 106 1.27 15.64 27.21
C ASP A 106 0.08 16.35 27.89
N LEU A 107 -1.17 15.99 27.52
CA LEU A 107 -2.38 16.54 28.15
C LEU A 107 -2.51 16.19 29.64
N ALA A 108 -2.16 14.97 30.04
CA ALA A 108 -2.23 14.56 31.44
C ALA A 108 -1.27 15.38 32.31
N VAL A 109 -0.07 15.66 31.80
CA VAL A 109 0.91 16.53 32.45
C VAL A 109 0.38 17.96 32.56
N GLU A 110 -0.13 18.54 31.46
CA GLU A 110 -0.65 19.91 31.43
C GLU A 110 -1.84 20.13 32.36
N HIS A 111 -2.73 19.14 32.48
CA HIS A 111 -3.92 19.22 33.33
C HIS A 111 -3.70 18.67 34.74
N HIS A 112 -2.48 18.25 35.09
CA HIS A 112 -2.15 17.62 36.38
C HIS A 112 -3.07 16.42 36.71
N VAL A 113 -3.41 15.63 35.70
CA VAL A 113 -4.25 14.44 35.84
C VAL A 113 -3.36 13.21 35.96
N GLU A 114 -3.47 12.50 37.08
CA GLU A 114 -2.80 11.20 37.22
C GLU A 114 -3.51 10.13 36.38
N ILE A 115 -2.76 9.51 35.48
CA ILE A 115 -3.18 8.30 34.75
C ILE A 115 -2.81 7.10 35.61
N THR A 116 -3.80 6.32 36.04
CA THR A 116 -3.53 5.13 36.85
C THR A 116 -2.88 4.02 36.01
N PRO A 117 -2.11 3.10 36.63
CA PRO A 117 -1.51 1.98 35.89
C PRO A 117 -2.52 1.14 35.12
N ASP A 118 -3.73 0.95 35.65
CA ASP A 118 -4.79 0.23 34.96
C ASP A 118 -5.32 0.98 33.74
N GLN A 119 -5.52 2.30 33.85
CA GLN A 119 -5.93 3.14 32.72
C GLN A 119 -4.88 3.11 31.60
N PHE A 120 -3.60 3.14 31.97
CA PHE A 120 -2.50 3.05 31.01
C PHE A 120 -2.42 1.66 30.35
N ARG A 121 -2.65 0.57 31.10
CA ARG A 121 -2.74 -0.79 30.53
C ARG A 121 -3.86 -0.89 29.49
N THR A 122 -5.04 -0.35 29.78
CA THR A 122 -6.16 -0.35 28.82
C THR A 122 -5.84 0.46 27.57
N LEU A 123 -5.26 1.65 27.74
CA LEU A 123 -4.80 2.48 26.63
C LEU A 123 -3.83 1.73 25.72
N ASN A 124 -2.76 1.14 26.29
CA ASN A 124 -1.77 0.41 25.49
C ASN A 124 -2.38 -0.80 24.81
N ARG A 125 -3.23 -1.57 25.50
CA ARG A 125 -3.91 -2.70 24.88
C ARG A 125 -4.73 -2.29 23.65
N CYS A 126 -5.47 -1.18 23.74
CA CYS A 126 -6.23 -0.65 22.60
C CYS A 126 -5.31 -0.12 21.48
N LEU A 127 -4.20 0.53 21.82
CA LEU A 127 -3.23 1.02 20.84
C LEU A 127 -2.51 -0.13 20.14
N ASP A 128 -2.06 -1.14 20.88
CA ASP A 128 -1.37 -2.31 20.34
C ASP A 128 -2.26 -3.06 19.35
N GLU A 129 -3.54 -3.25 19.69
CA GLU A 129 -4.54 -3.84 18.80
C GLU A 129 -4.75 -3.00 17.54
N ALA A 130 -4.94 -1.68 17.69
CA ALA A 130 -5.11 -0.78 16.56
C ALA A 130 -3.88 -0.77 15.64
N ILE A 131 -2.66 -0.71 16.20
CA ILE A 131 -1.41 -0.73 15.45
C ILE A 131 -1.24 -2.06 14.73
N ALA A 132 -1.46 -3.18 15.42
CA ALA A 132 -1.33 -4.51 14.84
C ALA A 132 -2.25 -4.68 13.62
N ASP A 133 -3.54 -4.36 13.76
CA ASP A 133 -4.51 -4.55 12.68
C ASP A 133 -4.34 -3.53 11.55
N ALA A 134 -3.97 -2.27 11.86
CA ALA A 134 -3.66 -1.28 10.83
C ALA A 134 -2.43 -1.69 10.01
N VAL A 135 -1.35 -2.12 10.67
CA VAL A 135 -0.12 -2.54 10.02
C VAL A 135 -0.30 -3.84 9.24
N ALA A 136 -1.05 -4.80 9.78
CA ALA A 136 -1.37 -6.05 9.09
C ALA A 136 -2.17 -5.76 7.81
N ALA A 137 -3.23 -4.96 7.89
CA ALA A 137 -4.04 -4.60 6.74
C ALA A 137 -3.27 -3.78 5.70
N PHE A 138 -2.49 -2.78 6.15
CA PHE A 138 -1.59 -2.00 5.29
C PHE A 138 -0.63 -2.90 4.53
N SER A 139 0.07 -3.79 5.25
CA SER A 139 1.10 -4.66 4.66
C SER A 139 0.49 -5.66 3.70
N HIS A 140 -0.64 -6.28 4.07
CA HIS A 140 -1.35 -7.23 3.21
C HIS A 140 -1.87 -6.57 1.93
N ASN A 141 -2.44 -5.37 2.01
CA ASN A 141 -2.92 -4.65 0.84
C ASN A 141 -1.76 -4.19 -0.05
N ARG A 142 -0.63 -3.77 0.53
CA ARG A 142 0.57 -3.42 -0.22
C ARG A 142 1.12 -4.64 -0.98
N GLU A 143 1.23 -5.78 -0.33
CA GLU A 143 1.71 -7.02 -0.95
C GLU A 143 0.77 -7.48 -2.08
N THR A 144 -0.55 -7.36 -1.85
CA THR A 144 -1.56 -7.69 -2.85
C THR A 144 -1.45 -6.77 -4.06
N ALA A 145 -1.26 -5.46 -3.86
CA ALA A 145 -1.08 -4.51 -4.95
C ALA A 145 0.17 -4.81 -5.80
N ILE A 146 1.30 -5.11 -5.14
CA ILE A 146 2.54 -5.52 -5.81
C ILE A 146 2.33 -6.80 -6.60
N SER A 147 1.66 -7.80 -6.00
CA SER A 147 1.39 -9.08 -6.67
C SER A 147 0.48 -8.91 -7.88
N GLN A 148 -0.58 -8.09 -7.78
CA GLN A 148 -1.47 -7.78 -8.89
C GLN A 148 -0.74 -7.06 -10.03
N GLU A 149 0.12 -6.10 -9.72
CA GLU A 149 0.94 -5.41 -10.70
C GLU A 149 1.90 -6.38 -11.41
N ALA A 150 2.53 -7.28 -10.65
CA ALA A 150 3.38 -8.34 -11.19
C ALA A 150 2.61 -9.32 -12.09
N GLU A 151 1.39 -9.72 -11.73
CA GLU A 151 0.53 -10.57 -12.56
C GLU A 151 0.17 -9.88 -13.88
N VAL A 152 -0.21 -8.61 -13.84
CA VAL A 152 -0.51 -7.82 -15.04
C VAL A 152 0.73 -7.73 -15.93
N LEU A 153 1.90 -7.48 -15.37
CA LEU A 153 3.16 -7.43 -16.10
C LEU A 153 3.50 -8.80 -16.73
N HIS A 154 3.42 -9.88 -15.95
CA HIS A 154 3.66 -11.24 -16.45
C HIS A 154 2.72 -11.61 -17.60
N HIS A 155 1.43 -11.30 -17.48
CA HIS A 155 0.46 -11.56 -18.54
C HIS A 155 0.81 -10.79 -19.82
N ARG A 156 1.18 -9.51 -19.70
CA ARG A 156 1.63 -8.69 -20.84
C ARG A 156 2.90 -9.24 -21.49
N LEU A 157 3.89 -9.64 -20.69
CA LEU A 157 5.11 -10.29 -21.19
C LEU A 157 4.81 -11.60 -21.92
N GLY A 158 3.84 -12.39 -21.43
CA GLY A 158 3.38 -13.60 -22.11
C GLY A 158 2.78 -13.33 -23.49
N LEU A 159 1.93 -12.30 -23.61
CA LEU A 159 1.36 -11.88 -24.90
C LEU A 159 2.44 -11.40 -25.88
N LEU A 160 3.42 -10.66 -25.39
CA LEU A 160 4.55 -10.20 -26.20
C LEU A 160 5.40 -11.38 -26.70
N ALA A 161 5.77 -12.31 -25.80
CA ALA A 161 6.57 -13.49 -26.16
C ALA A 161 5.88 -14.37 -27.21
N GLU A 162 4.55 -14.54 -27.11
CA GLU A 162 3.80 -15.32 -28.11
C GLU A 162 3.71 -14.57 -29.45
N LYS A 163 3.56 -13.24 -29.43
CA LYS A 163 3.61 -12.42 -30.65
C LYS A 163 4.97 -12.51 -31.34
N GLU A 164 6.06 -12.37 -30.59
CA GLU A 164 7.44 -12.53 -31.11
C GLU A 164 7.66 -13.92 -31.70
N ARG A 165 7.30 -14.98 -30.96
CA ARG A 165 7.45 -16.37 -31.43
C ARG A 165 6.71 -16.61 -32.75
N ARG A 166 5.48 -16.10 -32.87
CA ARG A 166 4.69 -16.20 -34.10
C ARG A 166 5.40 -15.50 -35.26
N LEU A 167 5.84 -14.25 -35.07
CA LEU A 167 6.50 -13.46 -36.12
C LEU A 167 7.83 -14.09 -36.56
N ILE A 168 8.64 -14.57 -35.61
CA ILE A 168 9.88 -15.30 -35.89
C ILE A 168 9.59 -16.58 -36.68
N THR A 169 8.55 -17.33 -36.31
CA THR A 169 8.17 -18.55 -37.03
C THR A 169 7.78 -18.24 -38.48
N VAL A 170 6.98 -17.20 -38.70
CA VAL A 170 6.61 -16.75 -40.05
C VAL A 170 7.84 -16.34 -40.85
N ALA A 171 8.75 -15.57 -40.25
CA ALA A 171 10.00 -15.15 -40.90
C ALA A 171 10.87 -16.35 -41.28
N ILE A 172 11.06 -17.32 -40.38
CA ILE A 172 11.84 -18.55 -40.66
C ILE A 172 11.20 -19.36 -41.79
N GLN A 173 9.88 -19.55 -41.77
CA GLN A 173 9.16 -20.34 -42.78
C GLN A 173 9.21 -19.68 -44.16
N THR A 174 8.92 -18.38 -44.23
CA THR A 174 8.94 -17.61 -45.48
C THR A 174 10.36 -17.54 -46.06
N PHE A 175 11.38 -17.30 -45.24
CA PHE A 175 12.77 -17.34 -45.67
C PHE A 175 13.19 -18.72 -46.17
N SER A 176 12.80 -19.80 -45.47
CA SER A 176 13.08 -21.17 -45.90
C SER A 176 12.45 -21.50 -47.25
N ALA A 177 11.21 -21.04 -47.48
CA ALA A 177 10.51 -21.21 -48.75
C ALA A 177 11.21 -20.47 -49.91
N ILE A 178 11.65 -19.23 -49.68
CA ILE A 178 12.44 -18.45 -50.67
C ILE A 178 13.76 -19.16 -50.97
N LYS A 179 14.44 -19.71 -49.96
CA LYS A 179 15.72 -20.41 -50.10
C LYS A 179 15.65 -21.64 -51.01
N THR A 180 14.46 -22.24 -51.20
CA THR A 180 14.29 -23.35 -52.15
C THR A 180 14.52 -22.96 -53.61
N GLY A 181 14.55 -21.66 -53.93
CA GLY A 181 14.79 -21.13 -55.27
C GLY A 181 13.55 -21.13 -56.18
N ASN A 182 12.45 -21.77 -55.76
CA ASN A 182 11.21 -21.87 -56.55
C ASN A 182 10.26 -20.67 -56.33
N ILE A 183 10.52 -19.81 -55.35
CA ILE A 183 9.67 -18.69 -54.97
C ILE A 183 10.49 -17.40 -54.98
N GLY A 184 10.03 -16.39 -55.72
CA GLY A 184 10.73 -15.12 -55.87
C GLY A 184 10.64 -14.20 -54.66
N LEU A 185 11.69 -13.43 -54.42
CA LEU A 185 11.81 -12.41 -53.36
C LEU A 185 10.77 -11.29 -53.46
N THR A 186 10.25 -11.00 -54.65
CA THR A 186 9.25 -9.96 -54.89
C THR A 186 7.81 -10.48 -54.85
N GLY A 187 7.62 -11.78 -54.60
CA GLY A 187 6.31 -12.42 -54.50
C GLY A 187 5.69 -12.35 -53.10
N ALA A 188 4.50 -12.93 -52.95
CA ALA A 188 3.73 -12.90 -51.69
C ALA A 188 4.52 -13.40 -50.47
N THR A 189 5.37 -14.42 -50.64
CA THR A 189 6.22 -14.96 -49.55
C THR A 189 7.31 -13.99 -49.13
N GLY A 190 7.89 -13.23 -50.06
CA GLY A 190 8.86 -12.18 -49.77
C GLY A 190 8.22 -11.00 -49.02
N THR A 191 7.03 -10.58 -49.45
CA THR A 191 6.25 -9.56 -48.73
C THR A 191 5.89 -10.01 -47.31
N ALA A 192 5.48 -11.27 -47.13
CA ALA A 192 5.18 -11.82 -45.81
C ALA A 192 6.41 -11.84 -44.88
N LEU A 193 7.60 -12.16 -45.41
CA LEU A 193 8.86 -12.07 -44.65
C LEU A 193 9.14 -10.64 -44.20
N VAL A 194 9.09 -9.68 -45.12
CA VAL A 194 9.36 -8.26 -44.83
C VAL A 194 8.38 -7.72 -43.79
N ASN A 195 7.09 -8.04 -43.93
CA ASN A 195 6.06 -7.64 -42.96
C ASN A 195 6.32 -8.26 -41.59
N ALA A 196 6.64 -9.54 -41.51
CA ALA A 196 6.94 -10.20 -40.24
C ALA A 196 8.14 -9.56 -39.52
N LEU A 197 9.16 -9.14 -40.27
CA LEU A 197 10.33 -8.45 -39.71
C LEU A 197 10.01 -7.02 -39.26
N TYR A 198 9.20 -6.27 -40.02
CA TYR A 198 8.75 -4.95 -39.58
C TYR A 198 7.89 -5.03 -38.32
N GLU A 199 6.92 -5.96 -38.28
CA GLU A 199 6.10 -6.18 -37.09
C GLU A 199 6.95 -6.61 -35.89
N LEU A 200 8.00 -7.41 -36.10
CA LEU A 200 8.90 -7.81 -35.02
C LEU A 200 9.67 -6.62 -34.45
N ARG A 201 10.19 -5.74 -35.32
CA ARG A 201 10.84 -4.50 -34.89
C ARG A 201 9.86 -3.63 -34.09
N ASP A 202 8.65 -3.45 -34.60
CA ASP A 202 7.64 -2.60 -33.96
C ASP A 202 7.23 -3.16 -32.58
N VAL A 203 7.20 -4.49 -32.40
CA VAL A 203 6.98 -5.14 -31.09
C VAL A 203 8.10 -4.78 -30.11
N VAL A 204 9.36 -4.88 -30.52
CA VAL A 204 10.51 -4.55 -29.66
C VAL A 204 10.50 -3.07 -29.29
N ASP A 205 10.21 -2.19 -30.26
CA ASP A 205 10.16 -0.74 -30.05
C ASP A 205 9.04 -0.32 -29.08
N GLN A 206 7.93 -1.06 -29.04
CA GLN A 206 6.81 -0.82 -28.12
C GLN A 206 7.03 -1.44 -26.73
N ALA A 207 7.61 -2.65 -26.67
CA ALA A 207 7.80 -3.38 -25.41
C ALA A 207 8.84 -2.72 -24.50
N LEU A 208 9.92 -2.16 -25.05
CA LEU A 208 11.01 -1.58 -24.26
C LEU A 208 10.58 -0.37 -23.40
N PRO A 209 9.87 0.62 -23.94
CA PRO A 209 9.34 1.74 -23.16
C PRO A 209 8.39 1.28 -22.05
N GLU A 210 7.51 0.32 -22.32
CA GLU A 210 6.55 -0.20 -21.35
C GLU A 210 7.24 -0.92 -20.19
N CYS A 211 8.23 -1.78 -20.48
CA CYS A 211 9.02 -2.46 -19.46
C CYS A 211 9.83 -1.47 -18.59
N ARG A 212 10.33 -0.38 -19.16
CA ARG A 212 11.05 0.67 -18.42
C ARG A 212 10.14 1.44 -17.47
N LEU A 213 8.95 1.81 -17.94
CA LEU A 213 7.96 2.50 -17.11
C LEU A 213 7.52 1.61 -15.94
N ALA A 214 7.27 0.32 -16.19
CA ALA A 214 6.85 -0.63 -15.17
C ALA A 214 7.96 -0.95 -14.12
N SER A 215 9.23 -0.92 -14.52
CA SER A 215 10.37 -1.22 -13.64
C SER A 215 10.96 0.01 -12.94
N GLY A 216 10.47 1.22 -13.25
CA GLY A 216 11.08 2.47 -12.78
C GLY A 216 12.50 2.73 -13.33
N MET A 217 12.94 1.96 -14.32
CA MET A 217 14.27 2.09 -14.93
C MET A 217 14.33 3.32 -15.83
N THR A 218 15.00 4.37 -15.35
CA THR A 218 15.26 5.61 -16.10
C THR A 218 16.55 5.58 -16.93
N THR A 219 17.39 4.55 -16.77
CA THR A 219 18.68 4.43 -17.47
C THR A 219 18.59 3.50 -18.68
N LEU A 220 19.03 3.98 -19.84
CA LEU A 220 19.17 3.18 -21.05
C LEU A 220 20.30 2.14 -20.86
N PRO A 221 20.08 0.85 -21.18
CA PRO A 221 21.18 -0.09 -21.31
C PRO A 221 22.12 0.37 -22.43
N PRO A 222 23.44 0.14 -22.30
CA PRO A 222 24.40 0.48 -23.34
C PRO A 222 24.00 -0.23 -24.65
N ARG A 223 24.02 0.50 -25.76
CA ARG A 223 23.79 -0.08 -27.10
C ARG A 223 24.81 -1.21 -27.32
N PRO A 224 24.39 -2.40 -27.77
CA PRO A 224 25.36 -3.41 -28.17
C PRO A 224 26.23 -2.83 -29.29
N ALA A 225 27.54 -3.00 -29.15
CA ALA A 225 28.49 -2.67 -30.21
C ALA A 225 28.09 -3.48 -31.44
N VAL A 226 27.71 -2.79 -32.50
CA VAL A 226 27.57 -3.43 -33.81
C VAL A 226 29.00 -3.67 -34.26
N ASP A 227 29.47 -4.91 -34.19
CA ASP A 227 30.70 -5.30 -34.89
C ASP A 227 30.39 -5.17 -36.39
N GLU A 228 30.93 -4.10 -37.00
CA GLU A 228 31.01 -3.95 -38.43
C GLU A 228 31.94 -5.06 -38.96
N ALA A 229 31.35 -6.03 -39.66
CA ALA A 229 32.05 -7.04 -40.44
C ALA A 229 32.13 -6.61 -41.91
#